data_AF-A0A8S2FWR5-F1
#
_entry.id   AF-A0A8S2FWR5-F1
#
_cell.length_a   1.000
_cell.length_b   1.000
_cell.length_c   1.000
_cell.angle_alpha   90.00
_cell.angle_beta   90.00
_cell.angle_gamma   90.00
#
_symmetry.space_group_name_H-M   'P 1'
#
loop_
_entity.id
_entity.type
_entity.pdbx_description
1 polymer ?
#
loop_
_entity_poly.entity_id
_entity_poly.type
_entity_poly.pdbx_seq_one_letter_code
_entity_poly.pdbx_strand_id
1 'polypeptide(L)'
;IEQDLFYGILPQCTLANVRESNKELIDSLLKRASNENPLLVKLVKRGIAYHHGGVNNKGCVAVEVLFRNRYIQIVFSTSTLALGIHMPTKTVAFAMDSIYLDALQYRQSSGRAGNIVFLDIPLSKIRHLTISSIPNIRAHFPTSVTFLIRLLHLYTKSNNKNDAYNHALIALEYHLISSTLKQILVDIQTRYHCLHTLDFLYRLDLINSNGELVGLAGPLIHLHYFEPSNITCDLFSNHSSERAQKIEQIVIFVVSKNFQENA
;
A
#
# COMPACT_ATOMS: atom_id res chain seq x y z
N ILE A 1 -18.69 -24.09 -34.65
CA ILE A 1 -17.57 -23.94 -35.61
C ILE A 1 -17.48 -22.48 -36.10
N GLU A 2 -18.52 -21.88 -36.67
CA GLU A 2 -18.48 -20.46 -37.10
C GLU A 2 -18.40 -19.45 -35.94
N GLN A 3 -19.08 -19.68 -34.81
CA GLN A 3 -18.96 -18.79 -33.65
C GLN A 3 -17.55 -18.79 -33.01
N ASP A 4 -16.86 -19.93 -33.00
CA ASP A 4 -15.46 -20.01 -32.57
C ASP A 4 -14.49 -19.39 -33.59
N LEU A 5 -14.87 -19.30 -34.86
CA LEU A 5 -14.07 -18.64 -35.90
C LEU A 5 -14.13 -17.10 -35.79
N PHE A 6 -15.29 -16.56 -35.39
CA PHE A 6 -15.52 -15.11 -35.25
C PHE A 6 -15.23 -14.56 -33.84
N TYR A 7 -15.40 -15.38 -32.79
CA TYR A 7 -15.19 -14.97 -31.39
C TYR A 7 -14.16 -15.80 -30.63
N GLY A 8 -13.75 -16.95 -31.17
CA GLY A 8 -12.68 -17.76 -30.60
C GLY A 8 -11.31 -17.21 -30.96
N ILE A 9 -10.36 -17.38 -30.05
CA ILE A 9 -8.97 -16.99 -30.30
C ILE A 9 -8.35 -18.10 -31.15
N LEU A 10 -7.97 -17.76 -32.38
CA LEU A 10 -7.28 -18.69 -33.26
C LEU A 10 -6.02 -19.25 -32.56
N PRO A 11 -5.72 -20.56 -32.68
CA PRO A 11 -4.54 -21.17 -32.07
C PRO A 11 -3.23 -20.48 -32.46
N GLN A 12 -3.14 -19.92 -33.68
CA GLN A 12 -1.98 -19.14 -34.14
C GLN A 12 -1.90 -17.71 -33.57
N CYS A 13 -2.96 -17.21 -32.92
CA CYS A 13 -3.06 -15.84 -32.41
C CYS A 13 -3.15 -15.79 -30.88
N THR A 14 -2.70 -16.84 -30.19
CA THR A 14 -2.58 -16.88 -28.73
C THR A 14 -1.13 -17.08 -28.32
N LEU A 15 -0.71 -16.31 -27.32
CA LEU A 15 0.52 -16.56 -26.58
C LEU A 15 0.27 -17.52 -25.40
N ALA A 16 -0.96 -17.98 -25.20
CA ALA A 16 -1.26 -18.87 -24.09
C ALA A 16 -0.63 -20.25 -24.31
N ASN A 17 0.09 -20.75 -23.30
CA ASN A 17 0.61 -22.13 -23.36
C ASN A 17 -0.48 -23.12 -22.94
N VAL A 18 -1.23 -23.61 -23.91
CA VAL A 18 -2.34 -24.57 -23.69
C VAL A 18 -1.86 -26.01 -23.50
N ARG A 19 -0.58 -26.32 -23.81
CA ARG A 19 -0.08 -27.71 -23.86
C ARG A 19 0.19 -28.32 -22.48
N GLU A 20 0.53 -27.50 -21.49
CA GLU A 20 0.92 -27.96 -20.14
C GLU A 20 -0.08 -27.53 -19.04
N SER A 21 -1.22 -26.96 -19.41
CA SER A 21 -2.07 -26.22 -18.47
C SER A 21 -3.42 -26.89 -18.21
N ASN A 22 -3.75 -27.02 -16.92
CA ASN A 22 -5.00 -27.65 -16.46
C ASN A 22 -6.20 -26.74 -16.78
N LYS A 23 -7.05 -27.18 -17.73
CA LYS A 23 -8.22 -26.42 -18.20
C LYS A 23 -9.21 -26.08 -17.09
N GLU A 24 -9.46 -27.01 -16.16
CA GLU A 24 -10.38 -26.80 -15.04
C GLU A 24 -9.88 -25.68 -14.11
N LEU A 25 -8.58 -25.66 -13.86
CA LEU A 25 -7.95 -24.61 -13.06
C LEU A 25 -8.09 -23.25 -13.76
N ILE A 26 -7.80 -23.18 -15.07
CA ILE A 26 -7.92 -21.95 -15.85
C ILE A 26 -9.35 -21.43 -15.79
N ASP A 27 -10.34 -22.27 -16.05
CA ASP A 27 -11.75 -21.86 -16.06
C ASP A 27 -12.22 -21.40 -14.67
N SER A 28 -11.74 -22.04 -13.60
CA SER A 28 -12.04 -21.63 -12.23
C SER A 28 -11.46 -20.24 -11.89
N LEU A 29 -10.23 -19.96 -12.33
CA LEU A 29 -9.55 -18.69 -12.09
C LEU A 29 -10.10 -17.58 -12.98
N LEU A 30 -10.43 -17.90 -14.24
CA LEU A 30 -11.10 -16.99 -15.15
C LEU A 30 -12.49 -16.61 -14.62
N LYS A 31 -13.28 -17.55 -14.11
CA LYS A 31 -14.57 -17.23 -13.47
C LYS A 31 -14.40 -16.29 -12.28
N ARG A 32 -13.37 -16.51 -11.46
CA ARG A 32 -13.04 -15.62 -10.31
C ARG A 32 -12.63 -14.21 -10.74
N ALA A 33 -11.89 -14.09 -11.84
CA ALA A 33 -11.47 -12.80 -12.40
C ALA A 33 -12.57 -12.11 -13.24
N SER A 34 -13.47 -12.89 -13.85
CA SER A 34 -14.46 -12.44 -14.84
C SER A 34 -15.57 -11.57 -14.29
N ASN A 35 -15.90 -11.68 -12.99
CA ASN A 35 -17.03 -10.96 -12.43
C ASN A 35 -16.82 -9.44 -12.41
N GLU A 36 -15.58 -8.96 -12.52
CA GLU A 36 -15.24 -7.55 -12.35
C GLU A 36 -14.42 -6.96 -13.52
N ASN A 37 -13.78 -7.79 -14.36
CA ASN A 37 -12.98 -7.27 -15.48
C ASN A 37 -13.01 -8.15 -16.76
N PRO A 38 -13.97 -7.91 -17.67
CA PRO A 38 -14.08 -8.65 -18.93
C PRO A 38 -12.86 -8.51 -19.85
N LEU A 39 -12.17 -7.36 -19.81
CA LEU A 39 -10.99 -7.11 -20.62
C LEU A 39 -9.83 -8.01 -20.17
N LEU A 40 -9.59 -8.12 -18.86
CA LEU A 40 -8.56 -9.00 -18.31
C LEU A 40 -8.79 -10.44 -18.76
N VAL A 41 -10.02 -10.94 -18.70
CA VAL A 41 -10.37 -12.30 -19.15
C VAL A 41 -10.04 -12.49 -20.63
N LYS A 42 -10.38 -11.52 -21.48
CA LYS A 42 -10.10 -11.57 -22.92
C LYS A 42 -8.60 -11.64 -23.20
N LEU A 43 -7.79 -10.87 -22.47
CA LEU A 43 -6.34 -10.88 -22.59
C LEU A 43 -5.74 -12.19 -22.08
N VAL A 44 -6.18 -12.68 -20.92
CA VAL A 44 -5.66 -13.90 -20.30
C VAL A 44 -5.87 -15.11 -21.22
N LYS A 45 -7.02 -15.21 -21.89
CA LYS A 45 -7.26 -16.25 -22.90
C LYS A 45 -6.29 -16.18 -24.09
N ARG A 46 -5.69 -15.01 -24.37
CA ARG A 46 -4.63 -14.80 -25.36
C ARG A 46 -3.22 -14.98 -24.79
N GLY A 47 -3.07 -15.35 -23.51
CA GLY A 47 -1.78 -15.51 -22.85
C GLY A 47 -1.10 -14.19 -22.45
N ILE A 48 -1.86 -13.10 -22.40
CA ILE A 48 -1.42 -11.76 -22.01
C ILE A 48 -2.21 -11.32 -20.77
N ALA A 49 -1.59 -10.62 -19.83
CA ALA A 49 -2.33 -10.02 -18.71
C ALA A 49 -1.70 -8.70 -18.27
N TYR A 50 -2.38 -8.00 -17.37
CA TYR A 50 -1.82 -6.86 -16.65
C TYR A 50 -1.99 -7.03 -15.13
N HIS A 51 -1.07 -6.45 -14.36
CA HIS A 51 -1.06 -6.45 -12.90
C HIS A 51 -0.75 -5.04 -12.38
N HIS A 52 -1.69 -4.44 -11.67
CA HIS A 52 -1.51 -3.13 -11.01
C HIS A 52 -2.50 -3.00 -9.85
N GLY A 53 -2.30 -2.03 -8.97
CA GLY A 53 -3.12 -1.84 -7.76
C GLY A 53 -4.60 -1.50 -8.00
N GLY A 54 -5.00 -1.24 -9.25
CA GLY A 54 -6.40 -1.02 -9.64
C GLY A 54 -7.12 -2.30 -10.07
N VAL A 55 -6.39 -3.42 -10.23
CA VAL A 55 -7.00 -4.72 -10.46
C VAL A 55 -7.43 -5.29 -9.11
N ASN A 56 -8.63 -5.86 -9.06
CA ASN A 56 -9.12 -6.53 -7.87
C ASN A 56 -8.17 -7.63 -7.39
N ASN A 57 -8.13 -7.88 -6.08
CA ASN A 57 -7.24 -8.89 -5.50
C ASN A 57 -7.44 -10.28 -6.13
N LYS A 58 -8.68 -10.65 -6.46
CA LYS A 58 -8.99 -11.93 -7.12
C LYS A 58 -8.36 -12.02 -8.52
N GLY A 59 -8.37 -10.94 -9.29
CA GLY A 59 -7.76 -10.86 -10.62
C GLY A 59 -6.24 -10.90 -10.54
N CYS A 60 -5.62 -10.14 -9.63
CA CYS A 60 -4.18 -10.19 -9.37
C CYS A 60 -3.72 -11.61 -9.03
N VAL A 61 -4.38 -12.27 -8.08
CA VAL A 61 -4.07 -13.65 -7.70
C VAL A 61 -4.25 -14.63 -8.86
N ALA A 62 -5.31 -14.46 -9.67
CA ALA A 62 -5.51 -15.29 -10.86
C ALA A 62 -4.35 -15.14 -11.87
N VAL A 63 -3.93 -13.91 -12.16
CA VAL A 63 -2.79 -13.63 -13.05
C VAL A 63 -1.51 -14.26 -12.51
N GLU A 64 -1.24 -14.13 -11.21
CA GLU A 64 -0.06 -14.71 -10.56
C GLU A 64 -0.01 -16.23 -10.64
N VAL A 65 -1.14 -16.91 -10.40
CA VAL A 65 -1.23 -18.37 -10.49
C VAL A 65 -1.07 -18.83 -11.95
N LEU A 66 -1.76 -18.17 -12.88
CA LEU A 66 -1.71 -18.53 -14.30
C LEU A 66 -0.34 -18.28 -14.93
N PHE A 67 0.37 -17.24 -14.50
CA PHE A 67 1.73 -16.97 -14.95
C PHE A 67 2.72 -18.01 -14.41
N ARG A 68 2.63 -18.39 -13.13
CA ARG A 68 3.47 -19.47 -12.56
C ARG A 68 3.25 -20.82 -13.24
N ASN A 69 2.01 -21.10 -13.62
CA ASN A 69 1.65 -22.30 -14.39
C ASN A 69 2.02 -22.19 -15.88
N ARG A 70 2.73 -21.14 -16.28
CA ARG A 70 3.16 -20.86 -17.65
C ARG A 70 2.01 -20.71 -18.65
N TYR A 71 0.76 -20.58 -18.21
CA TYR A 71 -0.36 -20.35 -19.12
C TYR A 71 -0.25 -18.96 -19.74
N ILE A 72 -0.07 -17.93 -18.91
CA ILE A 72 0.23 -16.57 -19.35
C ILE A 72 1.73 -16.45 -19.63
N GLN A 73 2.08 -15.90 -20.79
CA GLN A 73 3.48 -15.71 -21.19
C GLN A 73 3.93 -14.25 -21.01
N ILE A 74 3.01 -13.29 -21.10
CA ILE A 74 3.32 -11.87 -20.98
C ILE A 74 2.43 -11.22 -19.92
N VAL A 75 3.05 -10.51 -18.98
CA VAL A 75 2.35 -9.69 -17.97
C VAL A 75 2.90 -8.27 -18.05
N PHE A 76 2.01 -7.30 -18.27
CA PHE A 76 2.31 -5.88 -18.11
C PHE A 76 2.08 -5.47 -16.67
N SER A 77 2.98 -4.69 -16.08
CA SER A 77 2.85 -4.37 -14.66
C SER A 77 3.42 -3.02 -14.28
N THR A 78 2.84 -2.44 -13.22
CA THR A 78 3.42 -1.31 -12.48
C THR A 78 4.51 -1.79 -11.50
N SER A 79 5.20 -0.85 -10.88
CA SER A 79 6.28 -1.08 -9.89
C SER A 79 5.87 -1.97 -8.70
N THR A 80 4.58 -2.02 -8.38
CA THR A 80 4.01 -2.83 -7.28
C THR A 80 4.35 -4.32 -7.38
N LEU A 81 4.58 -4.85 -8.57
CA LEU A 81 4.91 -6.26 -8.77
C LEU A 81 6.31 -6.64 -8.29
N ALA A 82 7.25 -5.68 -8.32
CA ALA A 82 8.63 -5.93 -7.95
C ALA A 82 8.77 -6.31 -6.46
N LEU A 83 7.83 -5.88 -5.61
CA LEU A 83 7.97 -5.89 -4.16
C LEU A 83 7.26 -7.05 -3.44
N GLY A 84 6.44 -7.86 -4.11
CA GLY A 84 5.54 -8.76 -3.36
C GLY A 84 5.22 -10.13 -3.96
N ILE A 85 5.73 -10.46 -5.15
CA ILE A 85 5.14 -11.57 -5.92
C ILE A 85 6.17 -12.62 -6.33
N HIS A 86 5.86 -13.89 -6.14
CA HIS A 86 6.66 -15.04 -6.56
C HIS A 86 6.43 -15.36 -8.05
N MET A 87 6.78 -14.43 -8.94
CA MET A 87 6.75 -14.62 -10.40
C MET A 87 8.18 -14.59 -10.97
N PRO A 88 8.90 -15.73 -10.96
CA PRO A 88 10.17 -15.83 -11.67
C PRO A 88 9.93 -15.69 -13.17
N THR A 89 10.73 -14.86 -13.84
CA THR A 89 10.56 -14.56 -15.27
C THR A 89 11.85 -14.87 -16.02
N LYS A 90 11.75 -15.19 -17.31
CA LYS A 90 12.96 -15.32 -18.14
C LYS A 90 13.50 -13.95 -18.55
N THR A 91 12.60 -12.99 -18.76
CA THR A 91 12.93 -11.68 -19.30
C THR A 91 12.09 -10.62 -18.60
N VAL A 92 12.74 -9.53 -18.20
CA VAL A 92 12.09 -8.29 -17.75
C VAL A 92 12.39 -7.20 -18.76
N ALA A 93 11.34 -6.53 -19.22
CA ALA A 93 11.44 -5.37 -20.08
C ALA A 93 11.04 -4.12 -19.29
N PHE A 94 11.93 -3.15 -19.21
CA PHE A 94 11.63 -1.81 -18.72
C PHE A 94 11.23 -0.94 -19.91
N ALA A 95 10.00 -0.42 -19.88
CA ALA A 95 9.46 0.40 -20.94
C ALA A 95 9.19 1.82 -20.46
N MET A 96 9.52 2.79 -21.31
CA MET A 96 9.30 4.23 -21.13
C MET A 96 10.13 4.86 -20.02
N ASP A 97 10.53 6.11 -20.23
CA ASP A 97 11.25 6.89 -19.22
C ASP A 97 10.30 7.40 -18.12
N SER A 98 10.25 6.71 -16.99
CA SER A 98 9.42 7.06 -15.83
C SER A 98 10.23 7.50 -14.62
N ILE A 99 9.88 8.61 -13.99
CA ILE A 99 10.53 9.10 -12.75
C ILE A 99 10.44 8.11 -11.58
N TYR A 100 9.50 7.17 -11.64
CA TYR A 100 9.28 6.14 -10.61
C TYR A 100 10.19 4.92 -10.78
N LEU A 101 10.91 4.81 -11.90
CA LEU A 101 11.92 3.77 -12.10
C LEU A 101 13.25 4.24 -11.49
N ASP A 102 13.50 3.81 -10.25
CA ASP A 102 14.75 4.05 -9.52
C ASP A 102 15.64 2.79 -9.45
N ALA A 103 16.82 2.93 -8.84
CA ALA A 103 17.78 1.83 -8.69
C ALA A 103 17.22 0.66 -7.85
N LEU A 104 16.33 0.92 -6.88
CA LEU A 104 15.71 -0.12 -6.07
C LEU A 104 14.71 -0.92 -6.92
N GLN A 105 13.78 -0.24 -7.60
CA GLN A 105 12.79 -0.85 -8.48
C GLN A 105 13.46 -1.64 -9.61
N TYR A 106 14.51 -1.08 -10.19
CA TYR A 106 15.33 -1.76 -11.20
C TYR A 106 15.88 -3.07 -10.64
N ARG A 107 16.63 -3.05 -9.54
CA ARG A 107 17.26 -4.26 -8.98
C ARG A 107 16.25 -5.30 -8.50
N GLN A 108 15.15 -4.88 -7.89
CA GLN A 108 14.08 -5.78 -7.44
C GLN A 108 13.38 -6.47 -8.61
N SER A 109 13.23 -5.77 -9.74
CA SER A 109 12.62 -6.33 -10.94
C SER A 109 13.62 -7.19 -11.73
N SER A 110 14.82 -6.66 -11.99
CA SER A 110 15.85 -7.32 -12.79
C SER A 110 16.41 -8.56 -12.11
N GLY A 111 16.49 -8.58 -10.77
CA GLY A 111 16.93 -9.75 -10.00
C GLY A 111 16.03 -10.98 -10.13
N ARG A 112 14.86 -10.85 -10.77
CA ARG A 112 13.90 -11.93 -11.02
C ARG A 112 14.02 -12.52 -12.42
N ALA A 113 14.92 -12.00 -13.25
CA ALA A 113 15.09 -12.39 -14.64
C ALA A 113 16.55 -12.65 -15.01
N GLY A 114 16.75 -13.54 -15.98
CA GLY A 114 18.06 -13.76 -16.61
C GLY A 114 18.37 -12.73 -17.70
N ASN A 115 17.34 -12.23 -18.38
CA ASN A 115 17.48 -11.27 -19.48
C ASN A 115 16.78 -9.95 -19.16
N ILE A 116 17.44 -8.83 -19.47
CA ILE A 116 16.93 -7.49 -19.22
C ILE A 116 16.88 -6.72 -20.54
N VAL A 117 15.74 -6.09 -20.81
CA VAL A 117 15.51 -5.28 -22.01
C VAL A 117 15.08 -3.89 -21.60
N PHE A 118 15.59 -2.85 -22.27
CA PHE A 118 15.15 -1.47 -22.10
C PHE A 118 14.50 -0.99 -23.41
N LEU A 119 13.30 -0.43 -23.30
CA LEU A 119 12.51 0.09 -24.39
C LEU A 119 12.23 1.57 -24.11
N ASP A 120 12.71 2.45 -24.99
CA ASP A 120 12.46 3.90 -24.89
C ASP A 120 12.93 4.51 -23.55
N ILE A 121 14.13 4.13 -23.10
CA ILE A 121 14.79 4.69 -21.91
C ILE A 121 16.15 5.27 -22.31
N PRO A 122 16.46 6.54 -21.97
CA PRO A 122 17.75 7.14 -22.29
C PRO A 122 18.92 6.36 -21.72
N LEU A 123 20.00 6.26 -22.50
CA LEU A 123 21.22 5.53 -22.08
C LEU A 123 21.84 6.08 -20.79
N SER A 124 21.73 7.39 -20.55
CA SER A 124 22.14 8.04 -19.30
C SER A 124 21.42 7.46 -18.09
N LYS A 125 20.10 7.26 -18.20
CA LYS A 125 19.29 6.65 -17.16
C LYS A 125 19.58 5.16 -17.00
N ILE A 126 19.75 4.41 -18.08
CA ILE A 126 20.13 2.98 -18.02
C ILE A 126 21.43 2.80 -17.24
N ARG A 127 22.46 3.60 -17.55
CA ARG A 127 23.73 3.60 -16.81
C ARG A 127 23.53 3.92 -15.33
N HIS A 128 22.74 4.95 -15.04
CA HIS A 128 22.40 5.33 -13.67
C HIS A 128 21.71 4.18 -12.92
N LEU A 129 20.68 3.55 -13.49
CA LEU A 129 19.96 2.44 -12.87
C LEU A 129 20.86 1.23 -12.59
N THR A 130 21.79 0.95 -13.50
CA THR A 130 22.69 -0.22 -13.40
C THR A 130 23.78 -0.02 -12.35
N ILE A 131 24.31 1.20 -12.24
CA ILE A 131 25.50 1.49 -11.42
C ILE A 131 25.12 2.03 -10.02
N SER A 132 24.01 2.75 -9.90
CA SER A 132 23.64 3.43 -8.65
C SER A 132 23.42 2.44 -7.51
N SER A 133 23.87 2.82 -6.32
CA SER A 133 23.63 2.07 -5.09
C SER A 133 22.14 2.00 -4.74
N ILE A 134 21.74 0.92 -4.04
CA ILE A 134 20.40 0.86 -3.46
C ILE A 134 20.27 1.97 -2.41
N PRO A 135 19.14 2.71 -2.36
CA PRO A 135 18.88 3.67 -1.30
C PRO A 135 19.04 3.02 0.07
N ASN A 136 19.75 3.69 0.98
CA ASN A 136 19.86 3.21 2.35
C ASN A 136 18.48 3.06 2.97
N ILE A 137 18.28 1.97 3.72
CA ILE A 137 17.09 1.83 4.56
C ILE A 137 17.08 2.99 5.55
N ARG A 138 16.09 3.87 5.41
CA ARG A 138 15.87 4.98 6.34
C ARG A 138 14.74 4.57 7.26
N ALA A 139 15.01 4.56 8.56
CA ALA A 139 13.95 4.44 9.54
C ALA A 139 13.04 5.67 9.44
N HIS A 140 11.73 5.42 9.33
CA HIS A 140 10.72 6.43 9.54
C HIS A 140 10.03 6.10 10.86
N PHE A 141 10.17 6.99 11.84
CA PHE A 141 9.44 6.84 13.08
C PHE A 141 8.08 7.52 12.97
N PRO A 142 6.96 6.81 13.22
CA PRO A 142 5.64 7.41 13.16
C PRO A 142 5.42 8.36 14.36
N THR A 143 5.68 9.65 14.17
CA THR A 143 5.24 10.71 15.09
C THR A 143 3.81 11.14 14.74
N SER A 144 2.90 10.17 14.69
CA SER A 144 1.48 10.45 14.41
C SER A 144 0.76 10.79 15.70
N VAL A 145 -0.30 11.60 15.61
CA VAL A 145 -1.12 11.96 16.78
C VAL A 145 -1.76 10.70 17.36
N THR A 146 -2.26 9.81 16.49
CA THR A 146 -2.87 8.55 16.94
C THR A 146 -1.86 7.62 17.61
N PHE A 147 -0.59 7.63 17.20
CA PHE A 147 0.48 6.89 17.87
C PHE A 147 0.66 7.37 19.32
N LEU A 148 0.67 8.69 19.56
CA LEU A 148 0.79 9.24 20.91
C LEU A 148 -0.44 8.95 21.79
N ILE A 149 -1.65 9.05 21.25
CA ILE A 149 -2.87 8.65 21.98
C ILE A 149 -2.80 7.17 22.38
N ARG A 150 -2.25 6.30 21.52
CA ARG A 150 -2.07 4.86 21.84
C ARG A 150 -1.10 4.63 22.99
N LEU A 151 -0.01 5.39 23.05
CA LEU A 151 0.94 5.30 24.17
C LEU A 151 0.30 5.79 25.48
N LEU A 152 -0.47 6.87 25.44
CA LEU A 152 -1.24 7.35 26.60
C LEU A 152 -2.29 6.33 27.05
N HIS A 153 -2.97 5.72 26.10
CA HIS A 153 -3.95 4.67 26.37
C HIS A 153 -3.30 3.44 27.03
N LEU A 154 -2.14 3.02 26.53
CA LEU A 154 -1.35 1.94 27.13
C LEU A 154 -0.98 2.27 28.59
N TYR A 155 -0.51 3.49 28.85
CA TYR A 155 -0.15 3.92 30.20
C TYR A 155 -1.35 3.98 31.17
N THR A 156 -2.46 4.56 30.71
CA THR A 156 -3.65 4.79 31.55
C THR A 156 -4.43 3.51 31.86
N LYS A 157 -4.50 2.56 30.92
CA LYS A 157 -5.21 1.29 31.11
C LYS A 157 -4.37 0.17 31.69
N SER A 158 -3.04 0.29 31.73
CA SER A 158 -2.18 -0.78 32.25
C SER A 158 -2.33 -0.95 33.77
N ASN A 159 -2.42 -2.22 34.20
CA ASN A 159 -2.33 -2.59 35.61
C ASN A 159 -0.95 -2.30 36.20
N ASN A 160 0.11 -2.40 35.39
CA ASN A 160 1.48 -2.10 35.77
C ASN A 160 1.97 -0.84 35.05
N LYS A 161 1.85 0.30 35.73
CA LYS A 161 2.22 1.62 35.18
C LYS A 161 3.69 1.73 34.84
N ASN A 162 4.57 1.09 35.61
CA ASN A 162 6.02 1.12 35.37
C ASN A 162 6.37 0.39 34.07
N ASP A 163 5.74 -0.76 33.83
CA ASP A 163 5.94 -1.53 32.61
C ASP A 163 5.42 -0.76 31.38
N ALA A 164 4.23 -0.19 31.46
CA ALA A 164 3.67 0.62 30.37
C ALA A 164 4.50 1.88 30.08
N TYR A 165 5.00 2.54 31.12
CA TYR A 165 5.92 3.67 31.00
C TYR A 165 7.19 3.26 30.25
N ASN A 166 7.83 2.15 30.64
CA ASN A 166 9.04 1.67 29.98
C ASN A 166 8.80 1.32 28.51
N HIS A 167 7.68 0.68 28.19
CA HIS A 167 7.31 0.39 26.79
C HIS A 167 7.12 1.66 25.97
N ALA A 168 6.44 2.68 26.51
CA ALA A 168 6.25 3.96 25.84
C ALA A 168 7.56 4.70 25.64
N LEU A 169 8.43 4.69 26.66
CA LEU A 169 9.75 5.31 26.62
C LEU A 169 10.66 4.62 25.59
N ILE A 170 10.69 3.29 25.56
CA ILE A 170 11.46 2.55 24.54
C ILE A 170 10.96 2.88 23.14
N ALA A 171 9.64 2.95 22.94
CA ALA A 171 9.07 3.30 21.65
C ALA A 171 9.46 4.73 21.21
N LEU A 172 9.58 5.68 22.13
CA LEU A 172 9.93 7.07 21.86
C LEU A 172 11.44 7.37 21.88
N GLU A 173 12.28 6.54 22.48
CA GLU A 173 13.73 6.79 22.57
C GLU A 173 14.52 5.98 21.54
N TYR A 174 14.12 4.73 21.27
CA TYR A 174 14.81 3.86 20.33
C TYR A 174 14.20 3.91 18.94
N HIS A 175 14.15 5.13 18.41
CA HIS A 175 14.04 5.34 16.98
C HIS A 175 15.14 4.54 16.29
N LEU A 176 14.82 3.74 15.26
CA LEU A 176 15.80 2.96 14.46
C LEU A 176 16.81 3.85 13.67
N ILE A 177 17.04 5.09 14.10
CA ILE A 177 17.89 6.12 13.51
C ILE A 177 19.27 6.05 14.17
N SER A 178 20.17 5.28 13.55
CA SER A 178 21.53 5.01 14.03
C SER A 178 22.54 6.14 13.69
N SER A 179 22.34 7.36 14.19
CA SER A 179 23.42 8.37 14.15
C SER A 179 23.38 9.35 15.31
N THR A 180 24.43 9.35 16.13
CA THR A 180 24.54 10.01 17.44
C THR A 180 24.27 11.51 17.42
N LEU A 181 24.74 12.25 16.41
CA LEU A 181 24.52 13.71 16.31
C LEU A 181 23.10 14.08 15.86
N LYS A 182 22.46 13.26 15.01
CA LYS A 182 21.05 13.48 14.63
C LYS A 182 20.11 13.06 15.74
N GLN A 183 20.53 12.13 16.59
CA GLN A 183 19.72 11.64 17.70
C GLN A 183 19.32 12.76 18.67
N ILE A 184 20.24 13.64 19.06
CA ILE A 184 19.92 14.78 19.94
C ILE A 184 18.84 15.68 19.32
N LEU A 185 18.95 16.00 18.02
CA LEU A 185 17.96 16.83 17.34
C LEU A 185 16.61 16.12 17.22
N VAL A 186 16.61 14.82 16.93
CA VAL A 186 15.40 13.98 16.85
C VAL A 186 14.73 13.87 18.21
N ASP A 187 15.49 13.71 19.29
CA ASP A 187 14.95 13.65 20.66
C ASP A 187 14.29 14.98 21.03
N ILE A 188 14.95 16.10 20.74
CA ILE A 188 14.38 17.44 20.94
C ILE A 188 13.08 17.59 20.14
N GLN A 189 13.09 17.24 18.85
CA GLN A 189 11.91 17.31 17.98
C GLN A 189 10.78 16.42 18.49
N THR A 190 11.09 15.20 18.93
CA THR A 190 10.10 14.24 19.47
C THR A 190 9.48 14.79 20.74
N ARG A 191 10.27 15.37 21.66
CA ARG A 191 9.75 16.01 22.88
C ARG A 191 8.81 17.16 22.57
N TYR A 192 9.20 18.07 21.67
CA TYR A 192 8.33 19.18 21.25
C TYR A 192 7.06 18.67 20.58
N HIS A 193 7.17 17.67 19.71
CA HIS A 193 6.03 17.05 19.05
C HIS A 193 5.06 16.41 20.05
N CYS A 194 5.58 15.69 21.06
CA CYS A 194 4.75 15.13 22.13
C CYS A 194 4.03 16.22 22.93
N LEU A 195 4.74 17.28 23.32
CA LEU A 195 4.15 18.40 24.05
C LEU A 195 3.04 19.11 23.25
N HIS A 196 3.31 19.42 21.98
CA HIS A 196 2.31 20.04 21.10
C HIS A 196 1.12 19.11 20.86
N THR A 197 1.35 17.81 20.71
CA THR A 197 0.28 16.85 20.52
C THR A 197 -0.57 16.71 21.78
N LEU A 198 0.02 16.71 22.98
CA LEU A 198 -0.74 16.70 24.23
C LEU A 198 -1.61 17.95 24.38
N ASP A 199 -1.05 19.14 24.13
CA ASP A 199 -1.83 20.39 24.14
C ASP A 199 -2.96 20.36 23.10
N PHE A 200 -2.67 19.88 21.89
CA PHE A 200 -3.67 19.71 20.83
C PHE A 200 -4.79 18.75 21.23
N LEU A 201 -4.47 17.58 21.79
CA LEU A 201 -5.46 16.60 22.24
C LEU A 201 -6.30 17.11 23.41
N TYR A 202 -5.69 17.85 24.32
CA TYR A 202 -6.38 18.45 25.46
C TYR A 202 -7.37 19.52 25.00
N ARG A 203 -6.98 20.38 24.04
CA ARG A 203 -7.88 21.40 23.45
C ARG A 203 -9.04 20.81 22.65
N LEU A 204 -8.89 19.59 22.16
CA LEU A 204 -9.95 18.86 21.46
C LEU A 204 -10.83 18.02 22.40
N ASP A 205 -10.65 18.11 23.72
CA ASP A 205 -11.36 17.28 24.70
C ASP A 205 -11.21 15.75 24.47
N LEU A 206 -10.13 15.34 23.79
CA LEU A 206 -9.79 13.93 23.56
C LEU A 206 -9.03 13.33 24.74
N ILE A 207 -8.37 14.16 25.55
CA ILE A 207 -7.75 13.76 26.81
C ILE A 207 -8.12 14.75 27.92
N ASN A 208 -8.22 14.26 29.16
CA ASN A 208 -8.40 15.11 30.33
C ASN A 208 -7.06 15.65 30.89
N SER A 209 -7.12 16.47 31.94
CA SER A 209 -5.94 17.01 32.63
C SER A 209 -5.02 15.95 33.23
N ASN A 210 -5.51 14.73 33.42
CA ASN A 210 -4.77 13.59 33.94
C ASN A 210 -4.16 12.72 32.82
N GLY A 211 -4.36 13.10 31.55
CA GLY A 211 -3.91 12.35 30.38
C GLY A 211 -4.74 11.12 30.04
N GLU A 212 -5.92 10.95 30.64
CA GLU A 212 -6.85 9.87 30.35
C GLU A 212 -7.70 10.23 29.13
N LEU A 213 -8.00 9.23 28.31
CA LEU A 213 -8.80 9.39 27.10
C LEU A 213 -10.27 9.68 27.45
N VAL A 214 -10.86 10.63 26.74
CA VAL A 214 -12.25 11.07 26.93
C VAL A 214 -13.01 10.99 25.60
N GLY A 215 -14.34 10.88 25.69
CA GLY A 215 -15.23 10.97 24.53
C GLY A 215 -14.91 9.96 23.44
N LEU A 216 -14.67 10.45 22.23
CA LEU A 216 -14.39 9.63 21.05
C LEU A 216 -12.94 9.17 20.93
N ALA A 217 -12.03 9.58 21.83
CA ALA A 217 -10.61 9.26 21.71
C ALA A 217 -10.31 7.75 21.63
N GLY A 218 -11.08 6.91 22.34
CA GLY A 218 -10.96 5.45 22.28
C GLY A 218 -11.22 4.89 20.88
N PRO A 219 -12.42 5.08 20.29
CA PRO A 219 -12.70 4.69 18.91
C PRO A 219 -11.74 5.26 17.87
N LEU A 220 -11.30 6.51 18.03
CA LEU A 220 -10.40 7.18 17.07
C LEU A 220 -9.03 6.52 16.93
N ILE A 221 -8.54 5.89 18.00
CA ILE A 221 -7.31 5.08 17.97
C ILE A 221 -7.40 3.98 16.90
N HIS A 222 -8.56 3.32 16.81
CA HIS A 222 -8.76 2.23 15.87
C HIS A 222 -8.79 2.72 14.42
N LEU A 223 -9.03 4.02 14.18
CA LEU A 223 -9.07 4.67 12.87
C LEU A 223 -7.75 5.35 12.47
N HIS A 224 -6.61 4.96 13.05
CA HIS A 224 -5.28 5.53 12.77
C HIS A 224 -4.90 5.61 11.29
N TYR A 225 -5.40 4.68 10.46
CA TYR A 225 -5.11 4.63 9.02
C TYR A 225 -5.80 5.76 8.22
N PHE A 226 -6.76 6.46 8.83
CA PHE A 226 -7.42 7.63 8.25
C PHE A 226 -6.87 8.97 8.76
N GLU A 227 -5.77 8.98 9.54
CA GLU A 227 -5.17 10.22 10.03
C GLU A 227 -4.78 11.16 8.87
N PRO A 228 -5.08 12.49 8.96
CA PRO A 228 -5.66 13.22 10.10
C PRO A 228 -7.20 13.23 10.17
N SER A 229 -7.89 12.60 9.22
CA SER A 229 -9.35 12.65 9.09
C SER A 229 -10.07 12.04 10.29
N ASN A 230 -9.50 11.00 10.91
CA ASN A 230 -10.04 10.41 12.14
C ASN A 230 -10.19 11.47 13.25
N ILE A 231 -9.18 12.32 13.46
CA ILE A 231 -9.19 13.34 14.50
C ILE A 231 -10.19 14.46 14.17
N THR A 232 -10.34 14.81 12.89
CA THR A 232 -11.33 15.82 12.48
C THR A 232 -12.77 15.40 12.73
N CYS A 233 -13.08 14.09 12.80
CA CYS A 233 -14.43 13.63 13.15
C CYS A 233 -14.89 14.13 14.52
N ASP A 234 -13.97 14.25 15.48
CA ASP A 234 -14.27 14.73 16.82
C ASP A 234 -14.66 16.22 16.83
N LEU A 235 -13.94 17.05 16.06
CA LEU A 235 -14.27 18.47 15.86
C LEU A 235 -15.71 18.66 15.36
N PHE A 236 -16.16 17.80 14.44
CA PHE A 236 -17.54 17.84 13.95
C PHE A 236 -18.56 17.38 14.98
N SER A 237 -18.19 16.52 15.93
CA SER A 237 -19.10 16.08 16.98
C SER A 237 -19.25 17.12 18.10
N ASN A 238 -18.15 17.76 18.51
CA ASN A 238 -18.11 18.67 19.67
C ASN A 238 -18.53 20.11 19.33
N HIS A 239 -18.13 20.66 18.17
CA HIS A 239 -18.53 22.02 17.76
C HIS A 239 -19.91 22.11 17.11
N SER A 240 -20.52 20.97 16.76
CA SER A 240 -21.86 20.97 16.19
C SER A 240 -22.96 20.86 17.24
N SER A 241 -22.67 20.91 18.54
CA SER A 241 -23.69 20.74 19.59
C SER A 241 -24.91 21.69 19.45
N GLU A 242 -24.75 22.89 18.87
CA GLU A 242 -25.89 23.78 18.57
C GLU A 242 -26.50 23.61 17.15
N ARG A 243 -25.82 22.97 16.19
CA ARG A 243 -26.31 22.77 14.79
C ARG A 243 -26.62 21.32 14.40
N ALA A 244 -26.03 20.33 15.05
CA ALA A 244 -26.15 18.90 14.77
C ALA A 244 -27.32 18.22 15.49
N GLN A 245 -27.98 18.89 16.45
CA GLN A 245 -29.25 18.38 17.02
C GLN A 245 -30.39 18.23 15.99
N LYS A 246 -30.18 18.68 14.74
CA LYS A 246 -31.09 18.47 13.60
C LYS A 246 -30.62 17.43 12.58
N ILE A 247 -29.50 16.74 12.80
CA ILE A 247 -28.92 15.83 11.80
C ILE A 247 -29.12 14.39 12.27
N GLU A 248 -30.20 13.76 11.78
CA GLU A 248 -30.57 12.38 12.13
C GLU A 248 -29.66 11.30 11.50
N GLN A 249 -28.93 11.63 10.43
CA GLN A 249 -28.00 10.71 9.74
C GLN A 249 -26.77 11.46 9.23
N ILE A 250 -25.58 11.08 9.70
CA ILE A 250 -24.30 11.56 9.16
C ILE A 250 -23.66 10.42 8.37
N VAL A 251 -23.53 10.60 7.06
CA VAL A 251 -22.65 9.78 6.21
C VAL A 251 -21.37 10.57 5.99
N ILE A 252 -20.27 10.14 6.62
CA ILE A 252 -18.95 10.72 6.40
C ILE A 252 -18.30 9.98 5.23
N PHE A 253 -18.26 10.61 4.06
CA PHE A 253 -17.45 10.14 2.95
C PHE A 253 -15.98 10.47 3.24
N VAL A 254 -15.22 9.50 3.75
CA VAL A 254 -13.76 9.61 3.76
C VAL A 254 -13.28 9.38 2.33
N VAL A 255 -13.06 10.48 1.60
CA VAL A 255 -12.44 10.43 0.28
C VAL A 255 -10.96 10.07 0.48
N SER A 256 -10.66 8.77 0.44
CA SER A 256 -9.29 8.29 0.33
C SER A 256 -8.73 8.74 -1.01
N LYS A 257 -7.50 9.28 -1.00
CA LYS A 257 -6.80 9.83 -2.17
C LYS A 257 -6.36 8.77 -3.20
N ASN A 258 -7.06 7.63 -3.27
CA ASN A 258 -6.84 6.54 -4.20
C ASN A 258 -8.07 6.23 -5.07
N PHE A 259 -8.98 7.20 -5.25
CA PHE A 259 -9.93 7.09 -6.34
C PHE A 259 -9.23 7.45 -7.65
N GLN A 260 -8.99 6.42 -8.44
CA GLN A 260 -8.70 6.51 -9.87
C GLN A 260 -9.80 7.35 -10.54
N GLU A 261 -9.45 8.57 -10.90
CA GLU A 261 -10.05 9.35 -11.99
C GLU A 261 -8.95 9.42 -13.06
N ASN A 262 -9.11 9.02 -14.32
CA ASN A 262 -10.29 8.87 -15.16
C ASN A 262 -10.06 7.80 -16.25
N ALA A 263 -11.18 7.19 -16.64
CA ALA A 263 -11.61 6.71 -17.96
C ALA A 263 -10.55 6.31 -19.01
#